data_AF-A0A6P1HHJ1-F1
#
_entry.id   AF-A0A6P1HHJ1-F1
#
_cell.length_a   1.000
_cell.length_b   1.000
_cell.length_c   1.000
_cell.angle_alpha   90.00
_cell.angle_beta   90.00
_cell.angle_gamma   90.00
#
_symmetry.space_group_name_H-M   'P 1'
#
loop_
_entity.id
_entity.type
_entity.pdbx_description
1 polymer ?
#
loop_
_entity_poly.entity_id
_entity_poly.type
_entity_poly.pdbx_seq_one_letter_code
_entity_poly.pdbx_strand_id
1 'polypeptide(L)' 'MQPGLYQYLESREDLLKFMRMNPEWYRKLTRDPSVLPAMEQESKVYFGQTVTQKIERVNNQIQMVQMLMQMAQAMKE' A
#
# COMPACT_ATOMS: atom_id res chain seq x y z
N MET A 1 20.86 -11.58 7.59
CA MET A 1 20.76 -10.14 7.26
C MET A 1 21.76 -9.37 8.11
N GLN A 2 22.39 -8.34 7.56
CA GLN A 2 23.29 -7.47 8.33
C GLN A 2 22.47 -6.68 9.38
N PRO A 3 22.98 -6.46 10.61
CA PRO A 3 22.24 -5.80 11.67
C PRO A 3 21.73 -4.39 11.30
N GLY A 4 22.54 -3.59 10.61
CA GLY A 4 22.15 -2.24 10.19
C GLY A 4 21.00 -2.20 9.16
N LEU A 5 20.94 -3.21 8.28
CA LEU A 5 19.84 -3.34 7.32
C LEU A 5 18.53 -3.69 8.03
N TYR A 6 18.59 -4.57 9.03
CA TYR A 6 17.42 -4.96 9.79
C TYR A 6 16.86 -3.79 10.59
N GLN A 7 17.73 -2.99 11.23
CA GLN A 7 17.33 -1.78 11.95
C GLN A 7 16.69 -0.72 11.02
N TYR A 8 17.22 -0.58 9.79
CA TYR A 8 16.59 0.26 8.77
C TYR A 8 15.19 -0.23 8.40
N LEU A 9 15.02 -1.54 8.18
CA LEU A 9 13.73 -2.13 7.85
C LEU A 9 12.72 -2.00 9.01
N GLU A 10 13.17 -2.10 10.27
CA GLU A 10 12.31 -1.87 11.44
C GLU A 10 11.79 -0.43 11.52
N SER A 11 12.58 0.56 11.08
CA SER A 11 12.11 1.95 10.98
C SER A 11 11.11 2.18 9.84
N ARG A 12 10.94 1.21 8.94
CA ARG A 12 10.13 1.30 7.71
C ARG A 12 9.09 0.17 7.67
N GLU A 13 7.99 0.38 8.39
CA GLU A 13 6.90 -0.59 8.50
C GLU A 13 6.30 -0.97 7.14
N ASP A 14 6.27 -0.03 6.20
CA ASP A 14 5.85 -0.26 4.81
C ASP A 14 6.71 -1.33 4.12
N LEU A 15 8.03 -1.22 4.24
CA LEU A 15 8.97 -2.18 3.67
C LEU A 15 8.87 -3.54 4.37
N LEU A 16 8.73 -3.57 5.71
CA LEU A 16 8.50 -4.81 6.45
C LEU A 16 7.22 -5.52 6.01
N LYS A 17 6.13 -4.76 5.85
CA LYS A 17 4.86 -5.30 5.36
C LYS A 17 5.00 -5.84 3.93
N PHE A 18 5.70 -5.11 3.06
CA PHE A 18 6.00 -5.56 1.70
C PHE A 18 6.79 -6.88 1.70
N MET A 19 7.84 -6.98 2.52
CA MET A 19 8.63 -8.21 2.64
C MET A 19 7.82 -9.39 3.20
N ARG A 20 6.91 -9.15 4.16
CA ARG A 20 6.01 -10.20 4.68
C ARG A 20 5.06 -10.74 3.59
N MET A 21 4.62 -9.87 2.68
CA MET A 21 3.79 -10.26 1.54
C MET A 21 4.60 -10.91 0.41
N ASN A 22 5.88 -10.55 0.28
CA ASN A 22 6.78 -10.97 -0.80
C ASN A 22 8.07 -11.59 -0.22
N PRO A 23 8.00 -12.84 0.28
CA PRO A 23 9.08 -13.44 1.06
C PRO A 23 10.38 -13.71 0.27
N GLU A 24 10.37 -13.61 -1.07
CA GLU A 24 11.60 -13.66 -1.86
C GLU A 24 12.56 -12.52 -1.50
N TRP A 25 12.05 -11.37 -1.05
CA TRP A 25 12.86 -10.23 -0.67
C TRP A 25 13.71 -10.47 0.58
N TYR A 26 13.27 -11.30 1.53
CA TYR A 26 14.13 -11.75 2.63
C TYR A 26 15.37 -12.47 2.10
N ARG A 27 15.22 -13.33 1.09
CA ARG A 27 16.34 -14.08 0.50
C ARG A 27 17.23 -13.17 -0.34
N LYS A 28 16.65 -12.30 -1.18
CA LYS A 28 17.39 -11.35 -2.03
C LYS A 28 18.26 -10.41 -1.17
N LEU A 29 17.67 -9.75 -0.17
CA LEU A 29 18.38 -8.83 0.72
C LEU A 29 19.39 -9.53 1.64
N THR A 30 19.15 -10.79 2.00
CA THR A 30 20.15 -11.56 2.76
C THR A 30 21.38 -11.89 1.93
N ARG A 31 21.20 -12.15 0.63
CA ARG A 31 22.28 -12.48 -0.30
C ARG A 31 23.04 -11.25 -0.79
N ASP A 32 22.31 -10.18 -1.08
CA ASP A 32 22.85 -8.92 -1.58
C ASP A 32 22.07 -7.74 -0.99
N PRO A 33 22.63 -7.02 -0.01
CA PRO A 33 21.99 -5.82 0.54
C PRO A 33 21.84 -4.67 -0.46
N SER A 34 22.60 -4.66 -1.57
CA SER A 34 22.58 -3.57 -2.54
C SER A 34 21.27 -3.47 -3.32
N VAL A 35 20.44 -4.52 -3.30
CA VAL A 35 19.13 -4.51 -3.96
C VAL A 35 18.03 -3.80 -3.15
N LEU A 36 18.35 -3.23 -1.99
CA LEU A 36 17.41 -2.48 -1.16
C LEU A 36 16.66 -1.35 -1.92
N PRO A 37 17.32 -0.49 -2.72
CA PRO A 37 16.62 0.56 -3.47
C PRO A 37 15.62 -0.01 -4.50
N ALA A 38 15.93 -1.18 -5.08
CA ALA A 38 15.00 -1.86 -5.98
C ALA A 38 13.76 -2.36 -5.23
N MET A 39 13.93 -2.89 -4.01
CA MET A 39 12.82 -3.26 -3.15
C MET A 39 11.94 -2.06 -2.80
N GLU A 40 12.54 -0.91 -2.48
CA GLU A 40 11.79 0.31 -2.17
C GLU A 40 10.98 0.81 -3.36
N GLN A 41 11.50 0.66 -4.58
CA GLN A 41 10.76 1.02 -5.77
C GLN A 41 9.60 0.05 -6.02
N GLU A 42 9.83 -1.25 -5.89
CA GLU A 42 8.76 -2.25 -6.01
C GLU A 42 7.67 -2.07 -4.94
N SER A 43 8.04 -1.77 -3.70
CA SER A 43 7.07 -1.56 -2.62
C SER A 43 6.16 -0.36 -2.89
N LYS A 44 6.72 0.73 -3.43
CA LYS A 44 5.96 1.91 -3.88
C LYS A 44 4.98 1.56 -4.99
N VAL A 45 5.37 0.72 -5.96
CA VAL A 45 4.46 0.29 -7.03
C VAL A 45 3.36 -0.64 -6.48
N TYR A 46 3.74 -1.60 -5.64
CA TYR A 46 2.84 -2.57 -5.02
C TYR A 46 1.76 -1.88 -4.16
N PHE A 47 2.17 -0.95 -3.30
CA PHE A 47 1.22 -0.19 -2.49
C PHE A 47 0.59 0.98 -3.24
N GLY A 48 1.26 1.56 -4.23
CA GLY A 48 0.72 2.62 -5.09
C GLY A 48 -0.52 2.18 -5.84
N GLN A 49 -0.53 0.94 -6.39
CA GLN A 49 -1.74 0.34 -6.94
C GLN A 49 -2.84 0.17 -5.88
N THR A 50 -2.46 -0.17 -4.64
CA THR A 50 -3.40 -0.30 -3.52
C THR A 50 -4.00 1.06 -3.14
N VAL A 51 -3.24 2.16 -3.21
CA VAL A 51 -3.75 3.52 -2.97
C VAL A 51 -4.75 3.91 -4.04
N THR A 52 -4.47 3.65 -5.32
CA THR A 52 -5.44 3.88 -6.42
C THR A 52 -6.72 3.10 -6.18
N GLN A 53 -6.64 1.79 -5.87
CA GLN A 53 -7.82 0.99 -5.56
C GLN A 53 -8.60 1.50 -4.34
N LYS A 54 -7.93 2.06 -3.33
CA LYS A 54 -8.59 2.66 -2.17
C LYS A 54 -9.29 3.97 -2.55
N ILE A 55 -8.67 4.81 -3.38
CA ILE A 55 -9.29 6.05 -3.90
C ILE A 55 -10.53 5.72 -4.74
N GLU A 56 -10.46 4.70 -5.59
CA GLU A 56 -11.61 4.23 -6.38
C GLU A 56 -12.78 3.78 -5.50
N ARG A 57 -12.52 2.99 -4.44
CA ARG A 57 -13.57 2.58 -3.50
C ARG A 57 -14.19 3.76 -2.76
N VAL A 58 -13.38 4.75 -2.36
CA VAL A 58 -13.88 5.97 -1.71
C VAL A 58 -14.75 6.78 -2.67
N ASN A 59 -14.33 6.96 -3.92
CA ASN A 59 -15.13 7.64 -4.94
C ASN A 59 -16.48 6.96 -5.18
N ASN A 60 -16.50 5.63 -5.26
CA ASN A 60 -17.74 4.87 -5.42
C ASN A 60 -18.68 5.03 -4.23
N GLN A 61 -18.15 5.06 -3.00
CA GLN A 61 -18.93 5.31 -1.79
C GLN A 61 -19.52 6.71 -1.77
N ILE A 62 -18.75 7.73 -2.15
CA ILE A 62 -19.24 9.13 -2.24
C ILE A 62 -20.34 9.25 -3.28
N GLN A 63 -20.21 8.63 -4.46
CA GLN A 63 -21.25 8.64 -5.49
C GLN A 63 -22.55 8.01 -4.99
N MET A 64 -22.48 6.87 -4.30
CA MET A 64 -23.66 6.24 -3.70
C MET A 64 -24.31 7.13 -2.64
N VAL A 65 -23.52 7.79 -1.78
CA VAL A 65 -24.04 8.73 -0.78
C VAL A 65 -24.72 9.93 -1.44
N GLN A 66 -24.17 10.48 -2.52
CA GLN A 66 -24.79 11.57 -3.29
C GLN A 66 -26.12 11.14 -3.90
N MET A 67 -26.18 9.95 -4.49
CA MET A 67 -27.41 9.39 -5.05
C MET A 67 -28.49 9.24 -3.97
N LEU A 68 -28.12 8.71 -2.79
CA LEU A 68 -29.05 8.56 -1.66
C LEU A 68 -29.54 9.92 -1.14
N MET A 69 -28.68 10.93 -1.06
CA MET A 69 -29.09 12.29 -0.66
C MET A 69 -30.07 12.90 -1.66
N GLN A 70 -29.84 12.74 -2.97
CA GLN A 70 -30.74 13.22 -4.01
C GLN A 70 -32.12 12.55 -3.94
N MET A 71 -32.15 11.23 -3.73
CA MET A 71 -33.42 10.50 -3.55
C MET A 71 -34.17 10.96 -2.29
N ALA A 72 -33.46 11.20 -1.17
CA ALA A 72 -34.07 11.68 0.07
C ALA A 72 -34.62 13.12 -0.06
N GLN A 73 -33.98 13.97 -0.86
CA GLN A 73 -34.51 15.30 -1.20
C GLN A 73 -35.75 15.20 -2.09
N ALA A 74 -35.73 14.35 -3.12
CA ALA A 74 -36.86 14.15 -4.03
C ALA A 74 -38.10 13.55 -3.33
N MET A 75 -37.93 12.82 -2.22
CA MET A 75 -39.04 12.30 -1.41
C MET A 75 -39.55 13.29 -0.35
N LYS A 76 -38.84 14.40 -0.11
CA LYS A 76 -39.21 15.44 0.85
C LYS A 76 -40.02 16.58 0.21
N GLU A 77 -40.13 16.59 -1.11
CA GLU A 77 -41.09 17.39 -1.88
C GLU A 77 -42.42 16.63 -2.06
#